data_AF-A0A5S3YBJ8-F1
#
_entry.id   AF-A0A5S3YBJ8-F1
#
_cell.length_a   1.000
_cell.length_b   1.000
_cell.length_c   1.000
_cell.angle_alpha   90.00
_cell.angle_beta   90.00
_cell.angle_gamma   90.00
#
_symmetry.space_group_name_H-M   'P 1'
#
loop_
_entity.id
_entity.type
_entity.pdbx_description
1 polymer ?
#
loop_
_entity_poly.entity_id
_entity_poly.type
_entity_poly.pdbx_seq_one_letter_code
_entity_poly.pdbx_strand_id
1 'polypeptide(L)'
;MPNYNALNELLIALSEHIDKTDIELASQTLIAIDQELKHWCESETPPQEKELLAIQAKILAATARLKNARDKTQAELINQRKSQKAISKYKATKR
;
A
#
# COMPACT_ATOMS: atom_id res chain seq x y z
N MET A 1 -23.73 -7.52 9.75
CA MET A 1 -22.86 -6.44 10.23
C MET A 1 -22.36 -5.67 9.02
N PRO A 2 -23.05 -4.58 8.62
CA PRO A 2 -22.76 -3.85 7.38
C PRO A 2 -21.34 -3.27 7.33
N ASN A 3 -20.77 -2.88 8.48
CA ASN A 3 -19.46 -2.20 8.54
C ASN A 3 -18.26 -3.13 8.33
N TYR A 4 -18.32 -4.41 8.75
CA TYR A 4 -17.19 -5.33 8.59
C TYR A 4 -16.93 -5.70 7.13
N ASN A 5 -17.99 -5.93 6.35
CA ASN A 5 -17.86 -6.26 4.93
C ASN A 5 -17.34 -5.07 4.12
N ALA A 6 -17.83 -3.86 4.38
CA ALA A 6 -17.37 -2.65 3.70
C ALA A 6 -15.87 -2.39 3.95
N LEU A 7 -15.44 -2.48 5.22
CA LEU A 7 -14.02 -2.42 5.59
C LEU A 7 -13.19 -3.52 4.91
N ASN A 8 -13.73 -4.73 4.80
CA ASN A 8 -13.04 -5.82 4.12
C ASN A 8 -12.87 -5.57 2.62
N GLU A 9 -13.88 -5.02 1.96
CA GLU A 9 -13.79 -4.63 0.54
C GLU A 9 -12.78 -3.50 0.33
N LEU A 10 -12.75 -2.50 1.20
CA LEU A 10 -11.73 -1.45 1.15
C LEU A 10 -10.30 -2.00 1.35
N LEU A 11 -10.12 -3.00 2.21
CA LEU A 11 -8.82 -3.66 2.42
C LEU A 11 -8.37 -4.49 1.20
N ILE A 12 -9.32 -5.08 0.48
CA ILE A 12 -9.05 -5.78 -0.79
C ILE A 12 -8.65 -4.76 -1.84
N ALA A 13 -9.42 -3.68 -2.01
CA ALA A 13 -9.11 -2.60 -2.94
C ALA A 13 -7.75 -1.96 -2.66
N LEU A 14 -7.42 -1.73 -1.38
CA LEU A 14 -6.10 -1.25 -0.96
C LEU A 14 -4.98 -2.18 -1.44
N SER A 15 -5.15 -3.49 -1.29
CA SER A 15 -4.16 -4.46 -1.76
C SER A 15 -4.02 -4.43 -3.29
N GLU A 16 -5.12 -4.30 -4.03
CA GLU A 16 -5.07 -4.17 -5.49
C GLU A 16 -4.40 -2.88 -5.95
N HIS A 17 -4.65 -1.75 -5.28
CA HIS A 17 -4.00 -0.48 -5.60
C HIS A 17 -2.49 -0.55 -5.34
N ILE A 18 -2.07 -1.25 -4.29
CA ILE A 18 -0.65 -1.50 -4.00
C ILE A 18 0.00 -2.33 -5.11
N ASP A 19 -0.65 -3.41 -5.55
CA ASP A 19 -0.16 -4.25 -6.65
C ASP A 19 -0.09 -3.48 -7.99
N LYS A 20 -1.02 -2.56 -8.23
CA LYS A 20 -1.02 -1.68 -9.41
C LYS A 20 -0.04 -0.51 -9.28
N THR A 21 0.67 -0.38 -8.16
CA THR A 21 1.57 0.75 -7.86
C THR A 21 0.87 2.11 -7.82
N ASP A 22 -0.44 2.10 -7.60
CA ASP A 22 -1.30 3.29 -7.63
C ASP A 22 -1.36 3.93 -6.22
N ILE A 23 -0.31 4.69 -5.90
CA ILE A 23 -0.07 5.19 -4.53
C ILE A 23 -1.09 6.24 -4.11
N GLU A 24 -1.62 7.04 -5.05
CA GLU A 24 -2.66 8.03 -4.76
C GLU A 24 -3.97 7.36 -4.36
N LEU A 25 -4.42 6.37 -5.14
CA LEU A 25 -5.61 5.57 -4.82
C LEU A 25 -5.44 4.74 -3.55
N ALA A 26 -4.26 4.14 -3.34
CA ALA A 26 -3.96 3.42 -2.10
C ALA A 26 -4.03 4.34 -0.87
N SER A 27 -3.55 5.59 -0.98
CA SER A 27 -3.62 6.57 0.11
C SER A 27 -5.06 7.00 0.39
N GLN A 28 -5.87 7.25 -0.64
CA GLN A 28 -7.29 7.57 -0.47
C GLN A 28 -8.06 6.40 0.18
N THR A 29 -7.75 5.16 -0.23
CA THR A 29 -8.38 3.96 0.33
C THR A 29 -8.02 3.77 1.80
N LEU A 30 -6.78 4.04 2.22
CA LEU A 30 -6.37 4.03 3.63
C LEU A 30 -7.14 5.06 4.47
N ILE A 31 -7.36 6.27 3.93
CA ILE A 31 -8.15 7.30 4.60
C ILE A 31 -9.61 6.85 4.75
N ALA A 32 -10.18 6.25 3.71
CA ALA A 32 -11.53 5.70 3.75
C ALA A 32 -11.67 4.59 4.81
N ILE A 33 -10.69 3.69 4.91
CA ILE A 33 -10.63 2.65 5.96
C ILE A 33 -10.59 3.28 7.35
N ASP A 34 -9.77 4.31 7.58
CA ASP A 34 -9.66 4.97 8.88
C ASP A 34 -10.98 5.66 9.28
N GLN A 35 -11.66 6.30 8.31
CA GLN A 35 -12.96 6.94 8.53
C GLN A 35 -14.05 5.92 8.84
N GLU A 36 -14.15 4.82 8.07
CA GLU A 36 -15.10 3.75 8.35
C GLU A 36 -14.83 3.07 9.69
N LEU A 37 -13.54 2.86 10.04
CA LEU A 37 -13.17 2.25 11.30
C LEU A 37 -13.59 3.13 12.49
N LYS A 38 -13.37 4.46 12.40
CA LYS A 38 -13.82 5.41 13.41
C LYS A 38 -15.33 5.44 13.54
N HIS A 39 -16.05 5.58 12.43
CA HIS A 39 -17.50 5.51 12.43
C HIS A 39 -18.01 4.21 13.04
N TRP A 40 -17.40 3.06 12.73
CA TRP A 40 -17.80 1.80 13.31
C TRP A 40 -17.51 1.73 14.81
N CYS A 41 -16.39 2.30 15.26
CA CYS A 41 -16.03 2.37 16.68
C CYS A 41 -16.95 3.30 17.48
N GLU A 42 -17.45 4.38 16.86
CA GLU A 42 -18.37 5.35 17.44
C GLU A 42 -19.85 4.97 17.28
N SER A 43 -20.16 3.92 16.51
CA SER A 43 -21.52 3.45 16.27
C SER A 43 -22.11 2.71 17.49
N GLU A 44 -23.44 2.59 17.52
CA GLU A 44 -24.18 1.83 18.53
C GLU A 44 -23.81 0.34 18.57
N THR A 45 -23.17 -0.17 17.52
CA THR A 45 -22.62 -1.54 17.45
C THR A 45 -21.09 -1.49 17.26
N PRO A 46 -20.33 -1.25 18.33
CA PRO A 46 -18.87 -1.21 18.25
C PRO A 46 -18.30 -2.56 17.84
N PRO A 47 -17.18 -2.58 17.10
CA PRO A 47 -16.50 -3.81 16.72
C PRO A 47 -15.99 -4.58 17.93
N GLN A 48 -16.00 -5.90 17.84
CA GLN A 48 -15.34 -6.74 18.85
C GLN A 48 -13.82 -6.68 18.68
N GLU A 49 -13.08 -6.89 19.77
CA GLU A 49 -11.62 -6.90 19.77
C GLU A 49 -11.03 -7.83 18.70
N LYS A 50 -11.62 -9.01 18.51
CA LYS A 50 -11.23 -9.97 17.46
C LYS A 50 -11.35 -9.41 16.04
N GLU A 51 -12.36 -8.56 15.79
CA GLU A 51 -12.60 -7.96 14.47
C GLU A 51 -11.64 -6.80 14.22
N LEU A 52 -11.40 -5.98 15.25
CA LEU A 52 -10.38 -4.93 15.22
C LEU A 52 -8.98 -5.53 14.97
N LEU A 53 -8.62 -6.60 15.66
CA LEU A 53 -7.35 -7.31 15.46
C LEU A 53 -7.23 -7.87 14.04
N ALA A 54 -8.30 -8.44 13.50
CA ALA A 54 -8.31 -8.96 12.13
C ALA A 54 -8.11 -7.84 11.10
N ILE A 55 -8.76 -6.69 11.27
CA ILE A 55 -8.59 -5.53 10.40
C ILE A 55 -7.18 -4.94 10.54
N GLN A 56 -6.69 -4.78 11.76
CA GLN A 56 -5.35 -4.27 12.02
C GLN A 56 -4.27 -5.16 11.39
N ALA A 57 -4.41 -6.50 11.49
CA ALA A 57 -3.50 -7.43 10.83
C ALA A 57 -3.50 -7.26 9.30
N LYS A 58 -4.68 -7.03 8.68
CA LYS A 58 -4.80 -6.77 7.24
C LYS A 58 -4.14 -5.45 6.83
N ILE A 59 -4.34 -4.38 7.62
CA ILE A 59 -3.69 -3.07 7.39
C ILE A 59 -2.16 -3.20 7.48
N LEU A 60 -1.66 -3.89 8.51
CA LEU A 60 -0.23 -4.13 8.68
C LEU A 60 0.36 -4.94 7.52
N ALA A 61 -0.33 -5.98 7.07
CA ALA A 61 0.09 -6.77 5.91
C ALA A 61 0.13 -5.94 4.62
N ALA A 62 -0.89 -5.11 4.37
CA ALA A 62 -0.93 -4.20 3.23
C ALA A 62 0.24 -3.18 3.29
N THR A 63 0.47 -2.59 4.45
CA THR A 63 1.57 -1.62 4.66
C THR A 63 2.94 -2.25 4.43
N ALA A 64 3.14 -3.50 4.90
CA ALA A 64 4.37 -4.24 4.67
C ALA A 64 4.61 -4.54 3.18
N ARG A 65 3.55 -4.89 2.42
CA ARG A 65 3.62 -5.07 0.96
C ARG A 65 3.99 -3.77 0.26
N LEU A 66 3.35 -2.66 0.64
CA LEU A 66 3.62 -1.32 0.10
C LEU A 66 5.09 -0.91 0.32
N LYS A 67 5.60 -1.14 1.53
CA LYS A 67 7.02 -0.90 1.87
C LYS A 67 7.96 -1.75 1.03
N ASN A 68 7.65 -3.03 0.83
CA ASN A 68 8.44 -3.95 0.01
C ASN A 68 8.44 -3.52 -1.48
N ALA A 69 7.28 -3.18 -2.03
CA ALA A 69 7.15 -2.68 -3.40
C ALA A 69 7.96 -1.39 -3.61
N ARG A 70 7.91 -0.46 -2.64
CA ARG A 70 8.73 0.76 -2.65
C ARG A 70 10.22 0.45 -2.64
N ASP A 71 10.67 -0.47 -1.79
CA ASP A 71 12.08 -0.84 -1.67
C ASP A 71 12.62 -1.47 -2.98
N LYS A 72 11.83 -2.36 -3.60
CA LYS A 72 12.13 -2.94 -4.92
C LYS A 72 12.24 -1.86 -6.00
N THR A 73 11.26 -0.97 -6.07
CA THR A 73 11.25 0.15 -7.03
C THR A 73 12.48 1.03 -6.87
N GLN A 74 12.87 1.33 -5.63
CA GLN A 74 14.08 2.12 -5.34
C GLN A 74 15.36 1.38 -5.76
N ALA A 75 15.45 0.07 -5.53
CA ALA A 75 16.58 -0.74 -5.96
C ALA A 75 16.73 -0.77 -7.49
N GLU A 76 15.62 -0.93 -8.21
CA GLU A 76 15.60 -0.90 -9.68
C GLU A 76 16.01 0.46 -10.24
N LEU A 77 15.52 1.56 -9.67
CA LEU A 77 15.93 2.93 -10.01
C LEU A 77 17.44 3.15 -9.84
N ILE A 78 18.01 2.67 -8.72
CA ILE A 78 19.46 2.73 -8.48
C ILE A 78 20.20 1.93 -9.55
N ASN A 79 19.72 0.75 -9.90
CA ASN A 79 20.35 -0.11 -10.90
C ASN A 79 20.28 0.50 -12.31
N GLN A 80 19.15 1.14 -12.65
CA GLN A 80 18.97 1.89 -13.89
C GLN A 80 19.96 3.07 -13.97
N ARG A 81 20.12 3.85 -12.89
CA ARG A 81 21.10 4.95 -12.84
C ARG A 81 22.55 4.46 -13.03
N LYS A 82 22.91 3.33 -12.40
CA LYS A 82 24.23 2.70 -12.60
C LYS A 82 24.43 2.29 -14.06
N SER A 83 23.40 1.68 -14.66
CA SER A 83 23.41 1.27 -16.08
C SER A 83 23.54 2.47 -17.02
N GLN A 84 22.79 3.55 -16.79
CA GLN A 84 22.92 4.79 -17.56
C GLN A 84 24.33 5.38 -17.47
N LYS A 85 24.95 5.38 -16.28
CA LYS A 85 26.32 5.85 -16.09
C LYS A 85 27.33 5.00 -16.88
N ALA A 86 27.16 3.69 -16.92
CA ALA A 86 28.00 2.78 -17.70
C ALA A 86 27.85 3.03 -19.21
N ILE A 87 26.62 3.18 -19.70
CA ILE A 87 26.32 3.50 -21.10
C ILE A 87 26.96 4.84 -21.50
N SER A 88 26.82 5.87 -20.66
CA SER A 88 27.42 7.19 -20.92
C SER A 88 28.94 7.13 -20.99
N LYS A 89 29.60 6.37 -20.10
CA LYS A 89 31.06 6.16 -20.17
C LYS A 89 31.49 5.42 -21.43
N TYR A 90 30.74 4.40 -21.86
CA TYR A 90 31.01 3.68 -23.10
C TYR A 90 30.87 4.58 -24.33
N LYS A 91 29.82 5.42 -24.40
CA LYS A 91 29.65 6.39 -25.48
C LYS A 91 30.76 7.43 -25.51
N ALA A 92 31.24 7.89 -24.35
CA ALA A 92 32.31 8.88 -24.24
C ALA A 92 33.70 8.33 -24.63
N THR A 93 33.93 7.01 -24.50
CA THR A 93 35.20 6.36 -24.87
C THR A 93 35.27 5.92 -26.32
N LYS A 94 34.13 5.90 -27.04
CA LYS A 94 34.04 5.61 -28.48
C LYS A 94 34.03 6.87 -29.36
N ARG A 95 34.25 8.07 -28.79
CA ARG A 95 34.24 9.35 -29.49
C ARG A 95 35.65 9.90 -29.66
#